data_AF-A0A3B4FX35-F1
#
_entry.id   AF-A0A3B4FX35-F1
#
_cell.length_a   1.000
_cell.length_b   1.000
_cell.length_c   1.000
_cell.angle_alpha   90.00
_cell.angle_beta   90.00
_cell.angle_gamma   90.00
#
_symmetry.space_group_name_H-M   'P 1'
#
loop_
_entity.id
_entity.type
_entity.pdbx_description
1 polymer ?
#
loop_
_entity_poly.entity_id
_entity_poly.type
_entity_poly.pdbx_seq_one_letter_code
_entity_poly.pdbx_strand_id
1 'polypeptide(L)'
;MSPLCECCSEHMDKLNQQVSVMRKEIKNLRQTLDSAIRAHRKQLLAVQAAVSKIGLSEEVKAPAPTPPSPPSPAALERGDIQTVPIGYISSCFSVKNGTPRQPTICGPSRAELRILPSVFNNPEHALVGLEQYSHVWIIFLFHKNGHLSYKAKVRPPRLNGQRVGVYSTRSPHRPNALGLTLAKLDKIHGHHRPQFKFLRSTEEAVAAIRGVLSADPRSVYRRTRCKDRLFFFTLDTADITCWFGQGFAEVLQVKPVEPHIASV
;
A
#
# COMPACT_ATOMS: atom_id res chain seq x y z
N MET A 1 -34.25 -9.80 -57.33
CA MET A 1 -34.26 -10.51 -56.04
C MET A 1 -34.98 -11.82 -56.27
N SER A 2 -34.26 -12.95 -56.22
CA SER A 2 -34.84 -14.27 -56.46
C SER A 2 -35.89 -14.58 -55.37
N PRO A 3 -37.06 -15.14 -55.72
CA PRO A 3 -38.05 -15.51 -54.71
C PRO A 3 -37.45 -16.61 -53.83
N LEU A 4 -37.54 -16.44 -52.51
CA LEU A 4 -37.13 -17.45 -51.55
C LEU A 4 -37.92 -18.73 -51.82
N CYS A 5 -37.23 -19.87 -51.88
CA CYS A 5 -37.85 -21.18 -51.96
C CYS A 5 -38.80 -21.39 -50.77
N GLU A 6 -40.00 -21.92 -51.00
CA GLU A 6 -41.02 -22.18 -49.96
C GLU A 6 -40.46 -22.93 -48.75
N CYS A 7 -39.55 -23.88 -48.97
CA CYS A 7 -38.87 -24.63 -47.91
C CYS A 7 -38.00 -23.76 -46.99
N CYS A 8 -37.42 -22.66 -47.50
CA CYS A 8 -36.61 -21.73 -46.71
C CYS A 8 -37.47 -20.78 -45.88
N SER A 9 -38.66 -20.40 -46.38
CA SER A 9 -39.60 -19.55 -45.65
C SER A 9 -40.14 -20.26 -44.41
N GLU A 10 -40.57 -21.51 -44.55
CA GLU A 10 -41.09 -22.30 -43.42
C GLU A 10 -40.05 -22.52 -42.31
N HIS A 11 -38.77 -22.69 -42.69
CA HIS A 11 -37.69 -22.83 -41.70
C HIS A 11 -37.48 -21.52 -40.93
N MET A 12 -37.47 -20.38 -41.64
CA MET A 12 -37.37 -19.07 -41.02
C MET A 12 -38.54 -18.80 -40.05
N ASP A 13 -39.76 -19.18 -40.41
CA ASP A 13 -40.93 -19.02 -39.57
C ASP A 13 -40.86 -19.89 -38.30
N LYS A 14 -40.39 -21.13 -38.43
CA LYS A 14 -40.13 -22.02 -37.27
C LYS A 14 -39.07 -21.43 -36.33
N LEU A 15 -37.97 -20.90 -36.87
CA LEU A 15 -36.92 -20.24 -36.08
C LEU A 15 -37.44 -18.98 -35.37
N ASN A 16 -38.21 -18.14 -36.06
CA ASN A 16 -38.82 -16.95 -35.48
C ASN A 16 -39.81 -17.31 -34.36
N GLN A 17 -40.60 -18.37 -34.55
CA GLN A 17 -41.49 -18.88 -33.53
C GLN A 17 -40.70 -19.37 -32.29
N GLN A 18 -39.62 -20.13 -32.48
CA GLN A 18 -38.75 -20.57 -31.38
C GLN A 18 -38.12 -19.39 -30.62
N VAL A 19 -37.63 -18.37 -31.33
CA VAL A 19 -37.10 -17.15 -30.71
C VAL A 19 -38.18 -16.40 -29.91
N SER A 20 -39.41 -16.36 -30.41
CA SER A 20 -40.55 -15.78 -29.70
C SER A 20 -40.85 -16.53 -28.38
N VAL A 21 -40.87 -17.87 -28.43
CA VAL A 21 -41.04 -18.70 -27.23
C VAL A 21 -39.91 -18.46 -26.22
N MET A 22 -38.64 -18.52 -26.66
CA MET A 22 -37.50 -18.28 -25.76
C MET A 22 -37.54 -16.90 -25.11
N ARG A 23 -37.93 -15.86 -25.85
CA ARG A 23 -38.08 -14.50 -25.29
C ARG A 23 -39.16 -14.45 -24.20
N LYS A 24 -40.27 -15.18 -24.39
CA LYS A 24 -41.34 -15.28 -23.40
C LYS A 24 -40.88 -16.05 -22.16
N GLU A 25 -40.12 -17.13 -22.33
CA GLU A 25 -39.54 -17.88 -21.21
C GLU A 25 -38.53 -17.05 -20.41
N ILE A 26 -37.63 -16.32 -21.07
CA ILE A 26 -36.68 -15.41 -20.40
C ILE A 26 -37.43 -14.35 -19.59
N LYS A 27 -38.53 -13.80 -20.13
CA LYS A 27 -39.38 -12.84 -19.41
C LYS A 27 -40.01 -13.48 -18.17
N ASN A 28 -40.55 -14.69 -18.28
CA ASN A 28 -41.12 -15.43 -17.16
C ASN A 28 -40.08 -15.74 -16.08
N LEU A 29 -38.88 -16.20 -16.47
CA LEU A 29 -37.78 -16.48 -15.55
C LEU A 29 -37.35 -15.23 -14.77
N ARG A 30 -37.24 -14.07 -15.43
CA ARG A 30 -36.95 -12.79 -14.77
C ARG A 30 -38.03 -12.42 -13.76
N GLN A 31 -39.31 -12.58 -14.11
CA GLN A 31 -40.42 -12.28 -13.20
C GLN A 31 -40.44 -13.21 -11.98
N THR A 32 -40.13 -14.50 -12.16
CA THR A 32 -39.99 -15.45 -11.06
C THR A 32 -38.82 -15.08 -10.15
N LEU A 33 -37.67 -14.72 -10.74
CA LEU A 33 -36.48 -14.28 -9.98
C LEU A 33 -36.77 -13.03 -9.14
N ASP A 34 -37.41 -12.00 -9.71
CA ASP A 34 -37.77 -10.78 -8.98
C ASP A 34 -38.73 -11.08 -7.81
N SER A 35 -39.64 -12.03 -8.02
CA SER A 35 -40.60 -12.45 -6.99
C SER A 35 -39.91 -13.23 -5.87
N ALA A 36 -38.95 -14.10 -6.21
CA ALA A 36 -38.12 -14.81 -5.24
C ALA A 36 -37.23 -13.84 -4.43
N ILE A 37 -36.63 -12.84 -5.06
CA ILE A 37 -35.84 -11.79 -4.38
C ILE A 37 -36.70 -11.01 -3.40
N ARG A 38 -37.92 -10.62 -3.79
CA ARG A 38 -38.87 -9.95 -2.89
C ARG A 38 -39.27 -10.82 -1.70
N ALA A 39 -39.56 -12.10 -1.93
CA ALA A 39 -39.88 -13.05 -0.87
C ALA A 39 -38.71 -13.23 0.11
N HIS A 40 -37.49 -13.38 -0.41
CA HIS A 40 -36.28 -13.49 0.41
C HIS A 40 -36.05 -12.24 1.26
N ARG A 41 -36.19 -11.04 0.66
CA ARG A 41 -36.07 -9.77 1.40
C ARG A 41 -37.10 -9.66 2.53
N LYS A 42 -38.34 -10.12 2.30
CA LYS A 42 -39.39 -10.16 3.32
C LYS A 42 -39.02 -11.12 4.46
N GLN A 43 -38.46 -12.29 4.14
CA GLN A 43 -38.00 -13.24 5.16
C GLN A 43 -36.84 -12.67 5.99
N LEU A 44 -35.86 -12.00 5.37
CA LEU A 44 -34.76 -11.35 6.09
C LEU A 44 -35.26 -10.27 7.06
N LEU A 45 -36.23 -9.46 6.66
CA LEU A 45 -36.86 -8.47 7.54
C LEU A 45 -37.59 -9.12 8.72
N ALA A 46 -38.26 -10.26 8.49
CA ALA A 46 -38.94 -11.00 9.54
C ALA A 46 -37.93 -11.62 10.54
N VAL A 47 -36.82 -12.17 10.05
CA VAL A 47 -35.72 -12.68 10.89
C VAL A 47 -35.11 -11.54 11.71
N GLN A 48 -34.83 -10.39 11.09
CA GLN A 48 -34.31 -9.22 11.80
C GLN A 48 -35.27 -8.75 12.91
N ALA A 49 -36.57 -8.68 12.63
CA ALA A 49 -37.57 -8.31 13.63
C ALA A 49 -37.69 -9.33 14.78
N ALA A 50 -37.53 -10.63 14.48
CA ALA A 50 -37.51 -11.68 15.50
C ALA A 50 -36.26 -11.60 16.39
N VAL A 51 -35.09 -11.37 15.79
CA VAL A 51 -33.81 -11.20 16.52
C VAL A 51 -33.84 -9.96 17.40
N SER A 52 -34.41 -8.84 16.91
CA SER A 52 -34.58 -7.62 17.72
C SER A 52 -35.51 -7.80 18.93
N LYS A 53 -36.39 -8.80 18.93
CA LYS A 53 -37.24 -9.15 20.09
C LYS A 53 -36.54 -10.06 21.10
N ILE A 54 -35.40 -10.65 20.74
CA ILE A 54 -34.67 -11.63 21.57
C ILE A 54 -33.48 -10.95 22.30
N GLY A 55 -33.12 -9.71 21.98
CA GLY A 55 -31.92 -9.04 22.51
C GLY A 55 -32.15 -7.77 23.33
N LEU A 56 -31.87 -7.90 24.63
CA LEU A 56 -31.42 -6.91 25.63
C LEU A 56 -32.44 -5.99 26.32
N SER A 57 -32.84 -6.45 27.51
CA SER A 57 -33.27 -5.65 28.65
C SER A 57 -32.09 -4.91 29.31
N GLU A 58 -32.41 -3.77 29.92
CA GLU A 58 -31.65 -2.95 30.90
C GLU A 58 -30.82 -1.76 30.37
N GLU A 59 -31.47 -0.59 30.40
CA GLU A 59 -30.80 0.72 30.47
C GLU A 59 -30.26 0.95 31.90
N VAL A 60 -28.97 1.25 32.03
CA VAL A 60 -28.38 1.80 33.27
C VAL A 60 -27.87 3.22 33.01
N LYS A 61 -28.38 4.13 33.83
CA LYS A 61 -28.14 5.57 33.93
C LYS A 61 -26.64 5.92 34.06
N ALA A 62 -26.17 6.87 33.27
CA ALA A 62 -24.78 7.34 33.23
C ALA A 62 -24.33 8.10 34.49
N PRO A 63 -23.08 7.91 34.98
CA PRO A 63 -22.38 8.87 35.82
C PRO A 63 -21.33 9.70 35.03
N ALA A 64 -20.97 10.84 35.62
CA ALA A 64 -20.15 11.95 35.10
C ALA A 64 -18.67 11.59 34.75
N PRO A 65 -17.93 12.45 34.01
CA PRO A 65 -16.70 12.06 33.33
C PRO A 65 -15.49 12.03 34.27
N THR A 66 -14.69 10.97 34.13
CA THR A 66 -13.31 10.83 34.68
C THR A 66 -12.29 10.82 33.52
N PRO A 67 -11.02 11.19 33.78
CA PRO A 67 -10.02 11.52 32.75
C PRO A 67 -9.56 10.29 31.92
N PRO A 68 -8.97 10.49 30.72
CA PRO A 68 -8.89 9.45 29.70
C PRO A 68 -7.86 8.37 30.04
N SER A 69 -8.33 7.12 30.02
CA SER A 69 -7.51 5.90 29.97
C SER A 69 -6.98 5.65 28.55
N PRO A 70 -5.87 4.88 28.39
CA PRO A 70 -5.26 4.62 27.09
C PRO A 70 -6.21 3.87 26.14
N PRO A 71 -6.07 4.06 24.81
CA PRO A 71 -7.06 3.55 23.85
C PRO A 71 -7.14 2.02 23.89
N SER A 72 -8.37 1.52 24.07
CA SER A 72 -8.70 0.10 24.05
C SER A 72 -8.34 -0.56 22.72
N PRO A 73 -7.75 -1.76 22.70
CA PRO A 73 -7.39 -2.45 21.48
C PRO A 73 -8.60 -3.21 20.89
N ALA A 74 -9.58 -2.51 20.32
CA ALA A 74 -10.55 -3.03 19.34
C ALA A 74 -11.69 -2.02 19.12
N ALA A 75 -11.58 -1.19 18.08
CA ALA A 75 -12.69 -0.37 17.58
C ALA A 75 -12.84 -0.47 16.06
N LEU A 76 -12.47 -1.60 15.45
CA LEU A 76 -12.68 -1.79 14.00
C LEU A 76 -14.17 -1.97 13.62
N GLU A 77 -15.04 -2.26 14.60
CA GLU A 77 -16.47 -2.47 14.35
C GLU A 77 -17.27 -1.15 14.26
N ARG A 78 -16.76 -0.05 14.85
CA ARG A 78 -17.43 1.26 14.86
C ARG A 78 -16.39 2.38 14.93
N GLY A 79 -16.43 3.32 13.99
CA GLY A 79 -15.66 4.57 14.05
C GLY A 79 -14.73 4.82 12.86
N ASP A 80 -13.84 5.81 13.04
CA ASP A 80 -12.83 6.19 12.05
C ASP A 80 -11.56 5.34 12.18
N ILE A 81 -11.10 4.77 11.07
CA ILE A 81 -9.87 3.96 11.04
C ILE A 81 -8.68 4.89 10.82
N GLN A 82 -7.88 5.07 11.87
CA GLN A 82 -6.57 5.71 11.76
C GLN A 82 -5.56 4.71 11.23
N THR A 83 -4.86 5.07 10.15
CA THR A 83 -3.83 4.22 9.54
C THR A 83 -2.51 4.97 9.47
N VAL A 84 -1.41 4.23 9.59
CA VAL A 84 -0.06 4.74 9.40
C VAL A 84 0.41 4.31 8.00
N PRO A 85 0.99 5.20 7.18
CA PRO A 85 1.54 4.81 5.90
C PRO A 85 2.68 3.80 6.08
N ILE A 86 2.61 2.67 5.38
CA ILE A 86 3.66 1.64 5.43
C ILE A 86 4.87 1.99 4.55
N GLY A 87 4.70 2.92 3.60
CA GLY A 87 5.67 3.24 2.57
C GLY A 87 5.18 4.33 1.63
N TYR A 88 6.08 4.80 0.77
CA TYR A 88 5.81 5.81 -0.24
C TYR A 88 6.17 5.31 -1.63
N ILE A 89 5.33 5.62 -2.61
CA ILE A 89 5.54 5.26 -4.01
C ILE A 89 6.06 6.48 -4.79
N SER A 90 7.13 6.27 -5.56
CA SER A 90 7.67 7.23 -6.52
C SER A 90 7.53 6.67 -7.94
N SER A 91 7.18 7.52 -8.90
CA SER A 91 7.01 7.12 -10.30
C SER A 91 7.31 8.28 -11.24
N CYS A 92 7.34 8.00 -12.55
CA CYS A 92 7.47 9.03 -13.58
C CYS A 92 6.26 9.99 -13.67
N PHE A 93 5.21 9.80 -12.85
CA PHE A 93 4.03 10.67 -12.78
C PHE A 93 4.05 11.50 -11.49
N SER A 94 4.73 12.66 -11.52
CA SER A 94 4.84 13.57 -10.37
C SER A 94 3.58 14.39 -10.09
N VAL A 95 2.76 14.60 -11.13
CA VAL A 95 1.53 15.41 -11.08
C VAL A 95 0.35 14.62 -11.65
N LYS A 96 -0.86 14.98 -11.18
CA LYS A 96 -2.13 14.36 -11.63
C LYS A 96 -2.35 14.50 -13.14
N ASN A 97 -1.93 15.62 -13.72
CA ASN A 97 -2.05 15.83 -15.16
C ASN A 97 -1.10 14.87 -15.89
N GLY A 98 -1.60 14.17 -16.91
CA GLY A 98 -0.81 13.14 -17.60
C GLY A 98 -0.68 11.80 -16.87
N THR A 99 -1.09 11.67 -15.59
CA THR A 99 -1.17 10.36 -14.95
C THR A 99 -2.23 9.50 -15.65
N PRO A 100 -1.90 8.28 -16.10
CA PRO A 100 -2.85 7.40 -16.76
C PRO A 100 -4.07 7.10 -15.89
N ARG A 101 -5.26 7.13 -16.49
CA ARG A 101 -6.52 6.80 -15.80
C ARG A 101 -6.68 5.31 -15.55
N GLN A 102 -5.92 4.47 -16.25
CA GLN A 102 -5.85 3.02 -16.07
C GLN A 102 -4.38 2.59 -16.13
N PRO A 103 -3.96 1.60 -15.31
CA PRO A 103 -2.56 1.16 -15.25
C PRO A 103 -2.00 0.67 -16.59
N THR A 104 -2.82 0.01 -17.40
CA THR A 104 -2.39 -0.66 -18.65
C THR A 104 -2.04 0.29 -19.80
N ILE A 105 -2.34 1.58 -19.68
CA ILE A 105 -2.13 2.55 -20.77
C ILE A 105 -0.63 2.84 -20.98
N CYS A 106 0.18 2.80 -19.93
CA CYS A 106 1.62 3.04 -19.99
C CYS A 106 2.39 1.82 -19.47
N GLY A 107 2.33 0.71 -20.22
CA GLY A 107 2.92 -0.57 -19.84
C GLY A 107 4.41 -0.54 -19.46
N PRO A 108 5.28 0.24 -20.13
CA PRO A 108 6.70 0.33 -19.77
C PRO A 108 6.99 1.15 -18.51
N SER A 109 6.02 1.89 -17.97
CA SER A 109 6.24 2.75 -16.81
C SER A 109 6.64 1.92 -15.58
N ARG A 110 7.64 2.42 -14.84
CA ARG A 110 8.14 1.81 -13.61
C ARG A 110 7.91 2.75 -12.43
N ALA A 111 7.78 2.16 -11.25
CA ALA A 111 7.65 2.86 -9.99
C ALA A 111 8.44 2.13 -8.89
N GLU A 112 8.93 2.89 -7.92
CA GLU A 112 9.59 2.38 -6.73
C GLU A 112 8.65 2.55 -5.54
N LEU A 113 8.34 1.45 -4.84
CA LEU A 113 7.66 1.47 -3.55
C LEU A 113 8.71 1.31 -2.45
N ARG A 114 8.94 2.37 -1.68
CA ARG A 114 9.84 2.36 -0.52
C ARG A 114 9.06 2.09 0.75
N ILE A 115 9.30 0.95 1.38
CA ILE A 115 8.74 0.61 2.68
C ILE A 115 9.51 1.37 3.77
N LEU A 116 8.78 1.97 4.72
CA LEU A 116 9.40 2.71 5.82
C LEU A 116 9.99 1.75 6.86
N PRO A 117 11.27 1.90 7.23
CA PRO A 117 11.88 1.05 8.26
C PRO A 117 11.22 1.17 9.63
N SER A 118 10.63 2.33 9.95
CA SER A 118 9.99 2.60 11.25
C SER A 118 8.68 1.84 11.48
N VAL A 119 8.12 1.20 10.45
CA VAL A 119 6.83 0.51 10.52
C VAL A 119 6.98 -0.90 11.09
N PHE A 120 8.14 -1.52 10.88
CA PHE A 120 8.43 -2.89 11.31
C PHE A 120 9.77 -2.92 12.04
N ASN A 121 9.89 -3.72 13.11
CA ASN A 121 11.18 -3.90 13.78
C ASN A 121 12.27 -4.45 12.83
N ASN A 122 11.86 -5.29 11.85
CA ASN A 122 12.72 -5.85 10.80
C ASN A 122 11.97 -5.74 9.44
N PRO A 123 12.04 -4.61 8.74
CA PRO A 123 11.29 -4.36 7.51
C PRO A 123 11.62 -5.36 6.38
N GLU A 124 12.83 -5.91 6.36
CA GLU A 124 13.26 -6.93 5.39
C GLU A 124 12.48 -8.24 5.55
N HIS A 125 12.11 -8.63 6.77
CA HIS A 125 11.34 -9.86 7.00
C HIS A 125 9.94 -9.78 6.39
N ALA A 126 9.36 -8.57 6.32
CA ALA A 126 8.05 -8.36 5.70
C ALA A 126 8.06 -8.57 4.17
N LEU A 127 9.25 -8.64 3.55
CA LEU A 127 9.41 -8.83 2.11
C LEU A 127 9.80 -10.25 1.72
N VAL A 128 10.11 -11.13 2.69
CA VAL A 128 10.54 -12.51 2.43
C VAL A 128 9.43 -13.31 1.74
N GLY A 129 9.76 -14.00 0.65
CA GLY A 129 8.83 -14.82 -0.13
C GLY A 129 8.02 -14.03 -1.15
N LEU A 130 8.11 -12.70 -1.16
CA LEU A 130 7.42 -11.87 -2.15
C LEU A 130 7.98 -12.09 -3.57
N GLU A 131 9.26 -12.46 -3.68
CA GLU A 131 9.93 -12.84 -4.93
C GLU A 131 9.34 -14.07 -5.63
N GLN A 132 8.56 -14.89 -4.92
CA GLN A 132 7.87 -16.05 -5.48
C GLN A 132 6.68 -15.66 -6.36
N TYR A 133 6.25 -14.39 -6.31
CA TYR A 133 5.09 -13.88 -7.04
C TYR A 133 5.51 -12.96 -8.18
N SER A 134 4.86 -13.12 -9.33
CA SER A 134 5.09 -12.24 -10.48
C SER A 134 4.42 -10.86 -10.36
N HIS A 135 3.39 -10.76 -9.50
CA HIS A 135 2.58 -9.56 -9.35
C HIS A 135 2.19 -9.35 -7.89
N VAL A 136 1.99 -8.08 -7.53
CA VAL A 136 1.58 -7.65 -6.19
C VAL A 136 0.37 -6.73 -6.26
N TRP A 137 -0.52 -6.87 -5.28
CA TRP A 137 -1.59 -5.91 -5.06
C TRP A 137 -1.07 -4.75 -4.21
N ILE A 138 -1.26 -3.54 -4.70
CA ILE A 138 -0.88 -2.32 -3.98
C ILE A 138 -2.17 -1.56 -3.65
N ILE A 139 -2.41 -1.38 -2.35
CA ILE A 139 -3.43 -0.48 -1.82
C ILE A 139 -2.73 0.83 -1.44
N PHE A 140 -3.21 1.94 -1.96
CA PHE A 140 -2.59 3.26 -1.73
C PHE A 140 -3.64 4.33 -1.45
N LEU A 141 -3.24 5.42 -0.80
CA LEU A 141 -4.12 6.55 -0.51
C LEU A 141 -3.95 7.65 -1.57
N PHE A 142 -5.06 8.17 -2.10
CA PHE A 142 -5.05 9.39 -2.92
C PHE A 142 -4.82 10.64 -2.04
N HIS A 143 -3.60 10.82 -1.56
CA HIS A 143 -3.20 11.87 -0.60
C HIS A 143 -3.55 13.31 -1.02
N LYS A 144 -3.73 13.59 -2.32
CA LYS A 144 -4.15 14.92 -2.83
C LYS A 144 -5.68 15.11 -2.88
N ASN A 145 -6.47 14.12 -2.47
CA ASN A 145 -7.94 14.23 -2.45
C ASN A 145 -8.42 14.78 -1.09
N GLY A 146 -8.14 16.05 -0.81
CA GLY A 146 -8.47 16.72 0.45
C GLY A 146 -9.88 17.32 0.50
N HIS A 147 -10.93 16.61 0.08
CA HIS A 147 -12.28 17.18 0.10
C HIS A 147 -12.96 17.05 1.47
N LEU A 148 -13.48 18.16 2.00
CA LEU A 148 -14.35 18.21 3.19
C LEU A 148 -15.75 17.59 2.95
N SER A 149 -16.16 17.35 1.71
CA SER A 149 -17.45 16.75 1.39
C SER A 149 -17.40 15.82 0.18
N TYR A 150 -18.05 14.65 0.31
CA TYR A 150 -18.10 13.63 -0.73
C TYR A 150 -19.41 13.72 -1.51
N LYS A 151 -19.32 13.72 -2.85
CA LYS A 151 -20.49 13.68 -3.72
C LYS A 151 -20.89 12.23 -3.99
N ALA A 152 -22.17 11.90 -3.80
CA ALA A 152 -22.70 10.57 -4.11
C ALA A 152 -22.61 10.21 -5.62
N LYS A 153 -22.60 11.22 -6.51
CA LYS A 153 -22.49 11.05 -7.97
C LYS A 153 -21.30 11.79 -8.56
N VAL A 154 -20.64 11.14 -9.52
CA VAL A 154 -19.46 11.63 -10.26
C VAL A 154 -19.71 11.65 -11.76
N ARG A 155 -18.87 12.35 -12.54
CA ARG A 155 -18.89 12.33 -14.02
C ARG A 155 -17.62 11.64 -14.53
N PRO A 156 -17.65 10.33 -14.80
CA PRO A 156 -16.50 9.63 -15.36
C PRO A 156 -16.19 10.14 -16.78
N PRO A 157 -14.90 10.32 -17.14
CA PRO A 157 -14.51 10.82 -18.46
C PRO A 157 -15.02 9.97 -19.63
N ARG A 158 -15.18 8.65 -19.42
CA ARG A 158 -15.60 7.69 -20.46
C ARG A 158 -17.11 7.68 -20.72
N LEU A 159 -17.91 8.41 -19.93
CA LEU A 159 -19.37 8.39 -20.03
C LEU A 159 -19.94 9.69 -20.61
N ASN A 160 -19.18 10.43 -21.44
CA ASN A 160 -19.64 11.62 -22.17
C ASN A 160 -20.45 12.61 -21.32
N GLY A 161 -20.02 12.85 -20.07
CA GLY A 161 -20.68 13.79 -19.15
C GLY A 161 -21.82 13.23 -18.30
N GLN A 162 -22.23 11.97 -18.49
CA GLN A 162 -23.24 11.33 -17.64
C GLN A 162 -22.81 11.26 -16.17
N ARG A 163 -23.79 11.43 -15.26
CA ARG A 163 -23.58 11.31 -13.81
C ARG A 163 -23.99 9.92 -13.33
N VAL A 164 -23.06 9.22 -12.70
CA VAL A 164 -23.29 7.90 -12.10
C VAL A 164 -22.87 7.88 -10.64
N GLY A 165 -23.33 6.89 -9.87
CA GLY A 165 -22.97 6.72 -8.47
C GLY A 165 -21.46 6.52 -8.30
N VAL A 166 -20.86 7.06 -7.23
CA VAL A 166 -19.41 6.97 -7.01
C VAL A 166 -18.92 5.52 -6.94
N TYR A 167 -19.70 4.62 -6.33
CA TYR A 167 -19.34 3.21 -6.16
C TYR A 167 -19.47 2.35 -7.42
N SER A 168 -20.17 2.81 -8.45
CA SER A 168 -20.14 2.15 -9.78
C SER A 168 -18.92 2.56 -10.62
N THR A 169 -17.97 3.27 -10.02
CA THR A 169 -16.79 3.82 -10.71
C THR A 169 -15.51 3.60 -9.91
N ARG A 170 -14.37 3.81 -10.57
CA ARG A 170 -13.04 3.91 -9.95
C ARG A 170 -12.63 5.35 -9.65
N SER A 171 -13.59 6.25 -9.42
CA SER A 171 -13.29 7.64 -9.07
C SER A 171 -12.42 7.71 -7.82
N PRO A 172 -11.37 8.54 -7.79
CA PRO A 172 -10.55 8.70 -6.59
C PRO A 172 -11.25 9.59 -5.53
N HIS A 173 -12.27 10.36 -5.94
CA HIS A 173 -13.09 11.20 -5.06
C HIS A 173 -14.20 10.37 -4.40
N ARG A 174 -13.90 9.73 -3.27
CA ARG A 174 -14.77 8.83 -2.50
C ARG A 174 -14.48 8.95 -1.00
N PRO A 175 -15.39 8.50 -0.10
CA PRO A 175 -15.22 8.67 1.35
C PRO A 175 -13.88 8.14 1.89
N ASN A 176 -13.53 6.90 1.51
CA ASN A 176 -12.21 6.33 1.78
C ASN A 176 -11.41 6.34 0.49
N ALA A 177 -10.50 7.30 0.36
CA ALA A 177 -9.75 7.57 -0.86
C ALA A 177 -8.65 6.54 -1.14
N LEU A 178 -8.99 5.26 -1.06
CA LEU A 178 -8.13 4.12 -1.33
C LEU A 178 -8.17 3.76 -2.82
N GLY A 179 -6.99 3.66 -3.42
CA GLY A 179 -6.74 3.08 -4.73
C GLY A 179 -6.24 1.65 -4.60
N LEU A 180 -6.51 0.86 -5.63
CA LEU A 180 -6.02 -0.52 -5.76
C LEU A 180 -5.40 -0.66 -7.15
N THR A 181 -4.20 -1.22 -7.22
CA THR A 181 -3.55 -1.56 -8.48
C THR A 181 -2.87 -2.92 -8.39
N LEU A 182 -2.95 -3.69 -9.47
CA LEU A 182 -2.13 -4.87 -9.67
C LEU A 182 -0.87 -4.42 -10.42
N ALA A 183 0.30 -4.64 -9.83
CA ALA A 183 1.58 -4.28 -10.44
C ALA A 183 2.43 -5.52 -10.65
N LYS A 184 3.16 -5.58 -11.77
CA LYS A 184 4.19 -6.59 -11.98
C LYS A 184 5.34 -6.31 -11.01
N LEU A 185 5.78 -7.32 -10.27
CA LEU A 185 6.96 -7.22 -9.43
C LEU A 185 8.20 -7.36 -10.32
N ASP A 186 9.01 -6.31 -10.38
CA ASP A 186 10.21 -6.28 -11.20
C ASP A 186 11.44 -6.76 -10.43
N LYS A 187 11.70 -6.13 -9.29
CA LYS A 187 12.81 -6.48 -8.40
C LYS A 187 12.52 -6.02 -6.98
N ILE A 188 12.98 -6.80 -6.01
CA ILE A 188 13.02 -6.42 -4.61
C ILE A 188 14.47 -6.01 -4.29
N HIS A 189 14.64 -4.80 -3.74
CA HIS A 189 15.90 -4.36 -3.19
C HIS A 189 15.76 -4.37 -1.67
N GLY A 190 16.48 -5.27 -0.99
CA GLY A 190 16.70 -5.09 0.44
C GLY A 190 17.55 -3.84 0.63
N HIS A 191 17.28 -3.04 1.67
CA HIS A 191 18.30 -2.10 2.13
C HIS A 191 19.51 -2.96 2.51
N HIS A 192 20.53 -2.96 1.66
CA HIS A 192 21.79 -3.58 2.00
C HIS A 192 22.20 -2.96 3.34
N ARG A 193 22.45 -3.81 4.34
CA ARG A 193 23.28 -3.37 5.46
C ARG A 193 24.50 -2.67 4.86
N PRO A 194 24.94 -1.52 5.38
CA PRO A 194 26.15 -0.90 4.89
C PRO A 194 27.26 -1.95 4.87
N GLN A 195 27.79 -2.21 3.68
CA GLN A 195 28.85 -3.17 3.46
C GLN A 195 30.13 -2.41 3.17
N PHE A 196 31.23 -2.92 3.70
CA PHE A 196 32.56 -2.56 3.27
C PHE A 196 32.71 -2.86 1.77
N LYS A 197 33.25 -1.91 1.01
CA LYS A 197 33.46 -2.08 -0.44
C LYS A 197 34.71 -2.89 -0.72
N PHE A 198 35.72 -2.79 0.14
CA PHE A 198 37.03 -3.40 -0.03
C PHE A 198 37.32 -4.47 1.01
N LEU A 199 36.82 -4.33 2.24
CA LEU A 199 36.98 -5.35 3.28
C LEU A 199 35.94 -6.47 3.07
N ARG A 200 36.39 -7.73 3.08
CA ARG A 200 35.60 -8.90 2.67
C ARG A 200 34.91 -9.61 3.83
N SER A 201 35.31 -9.31 5.07
CA SER A 201 34.77 -9.94 6.28
C SER A 201 34.79 -9.00 7.49
N THR A 202 34.01 -9.34 8.53
CA THR A 202 34.01 -8.63 9.81
C THR A 202 35.37 -8.72 10.50
N GLU A 203 36.02 -9.86 10.39
CA GLU A 203 37.33 -10.11 11.00
C GLU A 203 38.40 -9.23 10.34
N GLU A 204 38.34 -9.09 9.02
CA GLU A 204 39.24 -8.21 8.26
C GLU A 204 39.02 -6.73 8.62
N ALA A 205 37.76 -6.30 8.77
CA ALA A 205 37.45 -4.94 9.19
C ALA A 205 37.95 -4.63 10.61
N VAL A 206 37.75 -5.55 11.56
CA VAL A 206 38.27 -5.42 12.93
C VAL A 206 39.80 -5.38 12.94
N ALA A 207 40.46 -6.24 12.16
CA ALA A 207 41.91 -6.25 12.04
C ALA A 207 42.45 -4.93 11.47
N ALA A 208 41.81 -4.38 10.43
CA ALA A 208 42.18 -3.09 9.84
C ALA A 208 42.02 -1.93 10.84
N ILE A 209 40.88 -1.85 11.54
CA ILE A 209 40.65 -0.82 12.57
C ILE A 209 41.70 -0.93 13.68
N ARG A 210 41.96 -2.16 14.18
CA ARG A 210 43.01 -2.40 15.19
C ARG A 210 44.38 -1.95 14.70
N GLY A 211 44.75 -2.30 13.46
CA GLY A 211 46.03 -1.89 12.86
C GLY A 211 46.22 -0.38 12.82
N VAL A 212 45.18 0.37 12.40
CA VAL A 212 45.21 1.84 12.40
C VAL A 212 45.37 2.38 13.81
N LEU A 213 44.58 1.90 14.78
CA LEU A 213 44.61 2.41 16.15
C LEU A 213 45.92 2.08 16.88
N SER A 214 46.49 0.90 16.66
CA SER A 214 47.78 0.49 17.23
C SER A 214 48.94 1.36 16.75
N ALA A 215 48.88 1.89 15.52
CA ALA A 215 49.88 2.81 15.00
C ALA A 215 49.73 4.25 15.54
N ASP A 216 48.64 4.55 16.26
CA ASP A 216 48.21 5.88 16.67
C ASP A 216 48.19 6.89 15.49
N PRO A 217 47.06 7.01 14.76
CA PRO A 217 46.96 7.83 13.56
C PRO A 217 46.98 9.34 13.86
N ARG A 218 47.05 9.74 15.14
CA ARG A 218 47.03 11.15 15.53
C ARG A 218 48.40 11.79 15.28
N SER A 219 48.38 13.00 14.71
CA SER A 219 49.60 13.79 14.56
C SER A 219 50.27 14.06 15.91
N VAL A 220 51.59 14.22 15.91
CA VAL A 220 52.36 14.55 17.13
C VAL A 220 51.79 15.80 17.81
N TYR A 221 51.39 16.80 17.02
CA TYR A 221 50.70 17.98 17.52
C TYR A 221 49.45 17.62 18.31
N ARG A 222 48.55 16.80 17.75
CA ARG A 222 47.29 16.43 18.42
C ARG A 222 47.53 15.62 19.69
N ARG A 223 48.56 14.77 19.72
CA ARG A 223 48.94 13.98 20.91
C ARG A 223 49.48 14.83 22.06
N THR A 224 50.16 15.92 21.75
CA THR A 224 50.89 16.73 22.75
C THR A 224 50.19 18.03 23.13
N ARG A 225 49.45 18.64 22.21
CA ARG A 225 48.88 19.99 22.34
C ARG A 225 47.36 20.02 22.47
N CYS A 226 46.65 18.99 22.02
CA CYS A 226 45.19 18.95 22.11
C CYS A 226 44.73 18.27 23.40
N LYS A 227 43.78 18.91 24.10
CA LYS A 227 43.11 18.30 25.26
C LYS A 227 42.09 17.24 24.84
N ASP A 228 41.54 17.39 23.63
CA ASP A 228 40.56 16.47 23.07
C ASP A 228 41.21 15.11 22.75
N ARG A 229 40.59 14.07 23.28
CA ARG A 229 41.01 12.68 23.13
C ARG A 229 40.18 11.92 22.11
N LEU A 230 39.14 12.53 21.56
CA LEU A 230 38.38 11.99 20.44
C LEU A 230 39.19 12.11 19.16
N PHE A 231 39.09 11.08 18.33
CA PHE A 231 39.65 11.05 16.99
C PHE A 231 38.65 10.37 16.05
N PHE A 232 38.55 10.89 14.85
CA PHE A 232 37.69 10.37 13.81
C PHE A 232 38.52 10.08 12.57
N PHE A 233 38.25 8.96 11.93
CA PHE A 233 38.82 8.59 10.64
C PHE A 233 37.83 7.75 9.84
N THR A 234 37.96 7.79 8.53
CA THR A 234 37.18 6.97 7.62
C THR A 234 37.99 5.76 7.21
N LEU A 235 37.38 4.58 7.26
CA LEU A 235 37.93 3.34 6.72
C LEU A 235 36.89 2.74 5.77
N ASP A 236 37.26 2.63 4.50
CA ASP A 236 36.40 2.10 3.44
C ASP A 236 35.08 2.89 3.34
N THR A 237 33.94 2.31 3.71
CA THR A 237 32.61 2.95 3.67
C THR A 237 32.09 3.33 5.06
N ALA A 238 32.95 3.35 6.10
CA ALA A 238 32.56 3.66 7.47
C ALA A 238 33.41 4.78 8.11
N ASP A 239 32.75 5.67 8.85
CA ASP A 239 33.36 6.62 9.78
C ASP A 239 33.49 5.99 11.17
N ILE A 240 34.70 6.01 11.71
CA ILE A 240 35.07 5.46 13.01
C ILE A 240 35.39 6.61 13.95
N THR A 241 34.64 6.70 15.06
CA THR A 241 34.93 7.58 16.19
C THR A 241 35.57 6.76 17.30
N CYS A 242 36.72 7.23 17.77
CA CYS A 242 37.50 6.55 18.80
C CYS A 242 38.02 7.53 19.85
N TRP A 243 38.27 7.01 21.04
CA TRP A 243 38.81 7.73 22.18
C TRP A 243 40.18 7.16 22.56
N PHE A 244 41.17 8.03 22.73
CA PHE A 244 42.52 7.65 23.11
C PHE A 244 42.81 7.97 24.57
N GLY A 245 43.05 6.92 25.36
CA GLY A 245 43.48 7.02 26.76
C GLY A 245 44.99 6.89 26.93
N GLN A 246 45.44 6.69 28.18
CA GLN A 246 46.85 6.38 28.45
C GLN A 246 47.13 4.92 28.09
N GLY A 247 47.77 4.70 26.94
CA GLY A 247 48.17 3.37 26.48
C GLY A 247 47.05 2.53 25.85
N PHE A 248 45.86 3.10 25.61
CA PHE A 248 44.77 2.41 24.93
C PHE A 248 44.01 3.31 23.94
N ALA A 249 43.32 2.66 23.01
CA ALA A 249 42.36 3.28 22.10
C ALA A 249 41.07 2.47 22.13
N GLU A 250 39.93 3.15 22.28
CA GLU A 250 38.59 2.55 22.32
C GLU A 250 37.75 3.08 21.16
N VAL A 251 37.08 2.18 20.43
CA VAL A 251 36.14 2.56 19.39
C VAL A 251 34.80 2.85 20.05
N LEU A 252 34.32 4.09 19.92
CA LEU A 252 33.04 4.52 20.50
C LEU A 252 31.88 4.32 19.52
N GLN A 253 32.12 4.54 18.23
CA GLN A 253 31.08 4.50 17.22
C GLN A 253 31.64 4.15 15.84
N VAL A 254 30.91 3.30 15.11
CA VAL A 254 31.14 3.00 13.69
C VAL A 254 29.84 3.32 12.95
N LYS A 255 29.91 4.23 11.97
CA LYS A 255 28.77 4.67 11.16
C LYS A 255 29.09 4.55 9.68
N PRO A 256 28.13 4.22 8.80
CA PRO A 256 28.35 4.34 7.37
C PRO A 256 28.60 5.80 6.98
N VAL A 257 29.50 6.02 6.02
CA VAL A 257 29.74 7.36 5.45
C VAL A 257 28.46 7.81 4.76
N GLU A 258 27.92 8.96 5.15
CA GLU A 258 26.75 9.52 4.47
C GLU A 258 27.17 9.93 3.04
N PRO A 259 26.48 9.45 1.98
CA PRO A 259 26.75 9.93 0.65
C PRO A 259 26.41 11.43 0.64
N HIS A 260 27.42 12.27 0.43
CA HIS A 260 27.18 13.67 0.11
C HIS A 260 26.26 13.71 -1.12
N ILE A 261 24.98 14.01 -0.89
CA ILE A 261 24.08 14.45 -1.94
C ILE A 261 24.68 15.77 -2.39
N ALA A 262 25.45 15.74 -3.48
CA ALA A 262 25.86 16.94 -4.16
C ALA A 262 24.57 17.66 -4.56
N SER A 263 24.21 18.68 -3.80
CA SER A 263 23.21 19.67 -4.19
C SER A 263 23.77 20.41 -5.39
N VAL A 264 23.36 19.98 -6.58
CA VAL A 264 23.46 20.74 -7.82
C VAL A 264 22.09 21.38 -8.07
#